data_AF-A0A553JPJ5-F1
#
_entry.id   AF-A0A553JPJ5-F1
#
_cell.length_a   1.000
_cell.length_b   1.000
_cell.length_c   1.000
_cell.angle_alpha   90.00
_cell.angle_beta   90.00
_cell.angle_gamma   90.00
#
_symmetry.space_group_name_H-M   'P 1'
#
loop_
_entity.id
_entity.type
_entity.pdbx_description
1 polymer ?
#
loop_
_entity_poly.entity_id
_entity_poly.type
_entity_poly.pdbx_seq_one_letter_code
_entity_poly.pdbx_strand_id
1 'polypeptide(L)'
;MSPLEHVLAAAKSVANTGKQPSLALIKTKLGNSIPLPILIQGLQQFKSMSPESIAQIQPPSSPLSQTDNTEESSELDKLKHDFEQLKNAYQQLSIRVTQLEADHKVQK
;
A
#
# COMPACT_ATOMS: atom_id res chain seq x y z
N MET A 1 4.06 12.02 -7.38
CA MET A 1 2.81 12.51 -6.77
C MET A 1 2.20 11.33 -6.03
N SER A 2 1.94 11.49 -4.73
CA SER A 2 1.50 10.39 -3.87
C SER A 2 0.05 9.99 -4.21
N PRO A 3 -0.33 8.71 -4.03
CA PRO A 3 -1.70 8.21 -4.26
C PRO A 3 -2.79 9.05 -3.55
N LEU A 4 -2.50 9.56 -2.35
CA LEU A 4 -3.38 10.43 -1.57
C LEU A 4 -3.63 11.80 -2.21
N GLU A 5 -2.61 12.40 -2.81
CA GLU A 5 -2.70 13.72 -3.45
C GLU A 5 -3.62 13.66 -4.67
N HIS A 6 -3.61 12.55 -5.40
CA HIS A 6 -4.53 12.32 -6.51
C HIS A 6 -5.99 12.14 -6.05
N VAL A 7 -6.21 11.45 -4.92
CA VAL A 7 -7.55 11.34 -4.33
C VAL A 7 -8.07 12.72 -3.91
N LEU A 8 -7.22 13.56 -3.31
CA LEU A 8 -7.56 14.94 -2.93
C LEU A 8 -7.87 15.81 -4.16
N ALA A 9 -7.06 15.71 -5.22
CA ALA A 9 -7.28 16.41 -6.48
C ALA A 9 -8.58 15.98 -7.18
N ALA A 10 -8.89 14.68 -7.16
CA ALA A 10 -10.15 14.14 -7.69
C ALA A 10 -11.35 14.60 -6.86
N ALA A 11 -11.24 14.59 -5.52
CA ALA A 11 -12.28 15.09 -4.63
C ALA A 11 -12.57 16.58 -4.86
N LYS A 12 -11.53 17.39 -5.02
CA LYS A 12 -11.65 18.82 -5.38
C LYS A 12 -12.33 19.00 -6.74
N SER A 13 -11.93 18.21 -7.74
CA SER A 13 -12.56 18.28 -9.07
C SER A 13 -14.07 17.98 -8.98
N VAL A 14 -14.47 16.98 -8.20
CA VAL A 14 -15.89 16.66 -7.97
C VAL A 14 -16.60 17.81 -7.23
N ALA A 15 -15.98 18.38 -6.20
CA ALA A 15 -16.53 19.52 -5.47
C ALA A 15 -16.70 20.77 -6.38
N ASN A 16 -15.74 21.05 -7.26
CA ASN A 16 -15.82 22.13 -8.24
C ASN A 16 -16.95 21.94 -9.26
N THR A 17 -17.37 20.69 -9.52
CA THR A 17 -18.56 20.42 -10.35
C THR A 17 -19.89 20.64 -9.62
N GLY A 18 -19.86 21.16 -8.38
CA GLY A 18 -21.03 21.40 -7.55
C GLY A 18 -21.62 20.12 -6.93
N LYS A 19 -20.92 18.98 -7.02
CA LYS A 19 -21.35 17.69 -6.47
C LYS A 19 -20.59 17.38 -5.19
N GLN A 20 -21.26 16.78 -4.23
CA GLN A 20 -20.59 16.30 -3.01
C GLN A 20 -19.63 15.14 -3.37
N PRO A 21 -18.34 15.22 -3.01
CA PRO A 21 -17.41 14.13 -3.27
C PRO A 21 -17.84 12.89 -2.49
N SER A 22 -18.09 11.81 -3.23
CA SER A 22 -18.47 10.49 -2.71
C SER A 22 -17.50 9.44 -3.21
N LEU A 23 -17.34 8.36 -2.44
CA LEU A 23 -16.49 7.21 -2.78
C LEU A 23 -16.75 6.70 -4.21
N ALA A 24 -18.03 6.59 -4.60
CA ALA A 24 -18.39 6.16 -5.95
C ALA A 24 -17.89 7.14 -7.03
N LEU A 25 -18.09 8.44 -6.82
CA LEU A 25 -17.69 9.48 -7.77
C LEU A 25 -16.16 9.55 -7.91
N ILE A 26 -15.43 9.49 -6.80
CA ILE A 26 -13.96 9.47 -6.82
C ILE A 26 -13.45 8.19 -7.48
N LYS A 27 -14.04 7.03 -7.17
CA LYS A 27 -13.67 5.75 -7.77
C LYS A 27 -13.90 5.74 -9.29
N THR A 28 -15.00 6.32 -9.79
CA THR A 28 -15.22 6.43 -11.24
C THR A 28 -14.20 7.35 -11.93
N LYS A 29 -13.72 8.39 -11.23
CA LYS A 29 -12.73 9.33 -11.75
C LYS A 29 -11.30 8.78 -11.73
N LEU A 30 -10.96 7.99 -10.70
CA LEU A 30 -9.61 7.51 -10.44
C LEU A 30 -9.39 6.06 -10.89
N GLY A 31 -10.46 5.35 -11.25
CA GLY A 31 -10.43 3.97 -11.71
C GLY A 31 -10.07 2.97 -10.61
N ASN A 32 -9.75 1.74 -11.02
CA ASN A 32 -9.26 0.67 -10.13
C ASN A 32 -7.79 0.83 -9.72
N SER A 33 -7.17 1.98 -10.01
CA SER A 33 -5.73 2.21 -9.84
C SER A 33 -5.33 2.48 -8.39
N ILE A 34 -6.27 2.76 -7.49
CA ILE A 34 -5.98 3.14 -6.09
C ILE A 34 -6.73 2.19 -5.15
N PRO A 35 -6.07 1.64 -4.12
CA PRO A 35 -6.71 0.73 -3.17
C PRO A 35 -7.77 1.45 -2.33
N LEU A 36 -8.88 0.76 -2.07
CA LEU A 36 -10.04 1.26 -1.33
C LEU A 36 -9.69 2.00 -0.01
N PRO A 37 -8.79 1.51 0.86
CA PRO A 37 -8.40 2.24 2.08
C PRO A 37 -7.81 3.63 1.78
N ILE A 38 -7.02 3.79 0.71
CA ILE A 38 -6.43 5.08 0.33
C ILE A 38 -7.50 6.04 -0.22
N LEU A 39 -8.50 5.54 -0.96
CA LEU A 39 -9.65 6.37 -1.35
C LEU A 39 -10.43 6.87 -0.13
N ILE A 40 -10.68 5.99 0.85
CA ILE A 40 -11.41 6.34 2.07
C ILE A 40 -10.62 7.40 2.86
N GLN A 41 -9.32 7.17 3.05
CA GLN A 41 -8.43 8.08 3.77
C GLN A 41 -8.39 9.46 3.10
N GLY A 42 -8.18 9.52 1.78
CA GLY A 42 -8.12 10.79 1.05
C GLY A 42 -9.47 11.52 1.03
N LEU A 43 -10.60 10.81 0.95
CA LEU A 43 -11.93 11.42 1.06
C LEU A 43 -12.21 11.97 2.46
N GLN A 44 -11.84 11.22 3.51
CA GLN A 44 -11.96 11.69 4.89
C GLN A 44 -11.09 12.92 5.13
N GLN A 45 -9.85 12.90 4.64
CA GLN A 45 -8.96 14.05 4.71
C GLN A 45 -9.54 15.26 3.98
N PHE A 46 -10.11 15.08 2.78
CA PHE A 46 -10.79 16.16 2.06
C PHE A 46 -11.97 16.73 2.84
N LYS A 47 -12.77 15.89 3.49
CA LYS A 47 -13.92 16.32 4.30
C LYS A 47 -13.53 17.03 5.60
N SER A 48 -12.42 16.62 6.20
CA SER A 48 -11.88 17.22 7.43
C SER A 48 -11.07 18.50 7.16
N MET A 49 -10.71 18.76 5.91
CA MET A 49 -9.90 19.90 5.50
C MET A 49 -10.78 21.14 5.29
N SER A 50 -10.32 22.30 5.78
CA SER A 50 -11.00 23.58 5.64
C SER A 50 -11.07 24.05 4.19
N PRO A 51 -12.10 24.84 3.80
CA PRO A 51 -12.32 25.26 2.42
C PRO A 51 -11.14 26.04 1.81
N GLU A 52 -10.37 26.77 2.62
CA GLU A 52 -9.13 27.45 2.19
C GLU A 52 -8.05 26.47 1.73
N SER A 53 -7.85 25.38 2.48
CA SER A 53 -6.87 24.37 2.13
C SER A 53 -7.30 23.55 0.91
N ILE A 54 -8.61 23.35 0.71
CA ILE A 54 -9.14 22.78 -0.53
C ILE A 54 -8.80 23.67 -1.72
N ALA A 55 -8.88 25.00 -1.59
CA ALA A 55 -8.51 25.94 -2.65
C ALA A 55 -7.02 25.83 -3.04
N GLN A 56 -6.16 25.44 -2.11
CA GLN A 56 -4.72 25.29 -2.32
C GLN A 56 -4.32 23.97 -3.02
N ILE A 57 -5.20 22.96 -3.07
CA ILE A 57 -4.94 21.71 -3.80
C ILE A 57 -4.77 22.02 -5.29
N GLN A 58 -3.57 21.87 -5.83
CA GLN A 58 -3.32 22.11 -7.25
C GLN A 58 -4.07 21.11 -8.14
N PRO A 59 -4.60 21.56 -9.29
CA PRO A 59 -5.20 20.64 -10.25
C PRO A 59 -4.15 19.62 -10.71
N PRO A 60 -4.55 18.37 -10.98
CA PRO A 60 -3.61 17.35 -11.41
C PRO A 60 -3.11 17.70 -12.81
N SER A 61 -1.91 18.24 -12.91
CA SER A 61 -1.15 18.32 -14.14
C SER A 61 -0.70 16.89 -14.46
N SER A 62 -1.31 16.32 -15.49
CA SER A 62 -1.09 14.98 -16.09
C SER A 62 -2.15 13.92 -15.73
N PRO A 63 -2.77 13.27 -16.73
CA PRO A 63 -3.45 12.00 -16.49
C PRO A 63 -2.39 10.98 -16.06
N LEU A 64 -2.66 10.28 -14.95
CA LEU A 64 -1.87 9.11 -14.56
C LEU A 64 -2.00 8.08 -15.68
N SER A 65 -0.93 7.94 -16.47
CA SER A 65 -0.61 6.69 -17.13
C SER A 65 -0.71 5.58 -16.10
N GLN A 66 -1.24 4.44 -16.53
CA GLN A 66 -1.32 3.19 -15.78
C GLN A 66 0.08 2.82 -15.26
N THR A 67 0.48 3.33 -14.10
CA THR A 67 1.63 2.81 -13.36
C THR A 67 1.11 1.66 -12.52
N ASP A 68 1.04 0.54 -13.22
CA ASP A 68 1.68 -0.71 -12.86
C ASP A 68 1.60 -1.15 -11.38
N ASN A 69 0.93 -2.28 -11.20
CA ASN A 69 0.82 -3.09 -9.99
C ASN A 69 2.17 -3.74 -9.57
N THR A 70 3.31 -3.18 -9.97
CA THR A 70 4.65 -3.80 -9.84
C THR A 70 5.30 -3.56 -8.48
N GLU A 71 4.96 -2.48 -7.76
CA GLU A 71 5.58 -2.17 -6.47
C GLU A 71 5.08 -3.10 -5.33
N GLU A 72 3.79 -3.40 -5.27
CA GLU A 72 3.24 -4.35 -4.28
C GLU A 72 3.71 -5.79 -4.51
N SER A 73 3.94 -6.18 -5.77
CA SER A 73 4.55 -7.47 -6.08
C SER A 73 5.98 -7.56 -5.56
N SER A 74 6.72 -6.45 -5.57
CA SER A 74 8.12 -6.41 -5.13
C SER A 74 8.26 -6.51 -3.61
N GLU A 75 7.35 -5.93 -2.83
CA GLU A 75 7.35 -6.08 -1.37
C GLU A 75 6.90 -7.47 -0.93
N LEU A 76 5.90 -8.05 -1.62
CA LEU A 76 5.48 -9.43 -1.38
C LEU A 76 6.59 -10.43 -1.73
N ASP A 77 7.32 -10.22 -2.82
CA ASP A 77 8.46 -11.07 -3.21
C ASP A 77 9.59 -11.00 -2.18
N LYS A 78 9.92 -9.79 -1.69
CA LYS A 78 10.89 -9.61 -0.59
C LYS A 78 10.46 -10.36 0.67
N LEU A 79 9.20 -10.21 1.07
CA LEU A 79 8.68 -10.91 2.26
C LEU A 79 8.71 -12.43 2.10
N LYS A 80 8.42 -12.93 0.90
CA LYS A 80 8.54 -14.36 0.57
C LYS A 80 9.98 -14.85 0.68
N HIS A 81 10.92 -14.07 0.15
CA HIS A 81 12.34 -14.38 0.18
C HIS A 81 12.89 -14.42 1.62
N ASP A 82 12.57 -13.41 2.45
CA ASP A 82 12.93 -13.38 3.87
C ASP A 82 12.35 -14.58 4.64
N PHE A 83 11.10 -14.94 4.37
CA PHE A 83 10.47 -16.10 4.98
C PHE A 83 11.18 -17.41 4.61
N GLU A 84 11.57 -17.56 3.34
CA GLU A 84 12.28 -18.74 2.87
C GLU A 84 13.68 -18.86 3.49
N GLN A 85 14.40 -17.73 3.61
CA GLN A 85 15.68 -17.68 4.33
C GLN A 85 15.52 -18.10 5.79
N LEU A 86 14.53 -17.54 6.50
CA LEU A 86 14.31 -17.85 7.92
C LEU A 86 13.98 -19.33 8.12
N LYS A 87 13.14 -19.90 7.25
CA LYS A 87 12.81 -21.33 7.28
C LYS A 87 14.05 -22.20 7.08
N ASN A 88 14.93 -21.85 6.14
CA ASN A 88 16.15 -22.59 5.91
C ASN A 88 17.10 -22.54 7.12
N ALA A 89 17.29 -21.35 7.70
CA ALA A 89 18.10 -21.18 8.92
C ALA A 89 17.56 -22.00 10.09
N TYR A 90 16.24 -22.04 10.27
CA TYR A 90 15.59 -22.86 11.28
C TYR A 90 15.84 -24.37 11.06
N GLN A 91 15.74 -24.86 9.82
CA GLN A 91 16.02 -26.26 9.50
C GLN A 91 17.48 -26.62 9.77
N GLN A 92 18.43 -25.77 9.39
CA GLN A 92 19.86 -25.96 9.67
C GLN A 92 20.13 -26.02 11.18
N LEU A 93 19.52 -25.12 11.95
CA LEU A 93 19.66 -25.11 13.40
C LEU A 93 19.08 -26.38 14.03
N SER A 94 17.88 -26.80 13.59
CA SER A 94 17.26 -28.03 14.06
C SER A 94 18.12 -29.27 13.80
N ILE A 95 18.71 -29.38 12.61
CA ILE A 95 19.62 -30.50 12.27
C ILE A 95 20.84 -30.49 13.20
N ARG A 96 21.44 -29.31 13.42
CA ARG A 96 22.62 -29.16 14.30
C ARG A 96 22.30 -29.54 15.74
N VAL A 97 21.13 -29.13 16.25
CA VAL A 97 20.66 -29.52 17.58
C VAL A 97 20.51 -31.04 17.66
N THR A 98 19.84 -31.66 16.70
CA THR A 98 19.69 -33.13 16.67
C THR A 98 21.03 -33.87 16.61
N GLN A 99 22.00 -33.37 15.84
CA GLN A 99 23.34 -33.95 15.78
C GLN A 99 24.09 -33.82 17.11
N LEU A 100 24.00 -32.66 17.78
CA LEU A 100 24.60 -32.45 19.10
C LEU A 100 23.93 -33.31 20.17
N GLU A 101 22.61 -33.48 20.11
CA GLU A 101 21.87 -34.39 20.99
C GLU A 101 22.28 -35.86 20.77
N ALA A 102 22.50 -36.26 19.51
CA ALA A 102 22.96 -37.60 19.18
C ALA A 102 24.39 -37.86 19.67
N ASP A 103 25.32 -36.93 19.44
CA ASP A 103 26.71 -37.04 19.89
C ASP A 103 26.80 -37.12 21.43
N HIS A 104 26.04 -36.26 22.14
CA HIS A 104 25.96 -36.32 23.61
C HIS A 104 25.35 -37.62 24.14
N LYS A 105 24.48 -38.30 23.39
CA LYS A 105 23.94 -39.61 23.77
C LYS A 105 24.93 -40.76 23.56
N VAL A 106 25.88 -40.62 22.64
CA VAL A 106 26.89 -41.64 22.36
C VAL A 106 28.05 -41.59 23.35
N GLN A 107 28.32 -40.43 23.97
CA GLN A 107 29.38 -40.26 24.96
C GLN A 107 28.99 -40.62 26.41
N LYS A 108 27.77 -41.12 26.66
CA LYS A 108 27.25 -41.43 27.99
C LYS A 108 26.88 -42.90 28.11
#